data_AF-A0A9W4TB93-F1
#
_entry.id   AF-A0A9W4TB93-F1
#
_cell.length_a   1.000
_cell.length_b   1.000
_cell.length_c   1.000
_cell.angle_alpha   90.00
_cell.angle_beta   90.00
_cell.angle_gamma   90.00
#
_symmetry.space_group_name_H-M   'P 1'
#
loop_
_entity.id
_entity.type
_entity.pdbx_description
1 polymer ?
#
loop_
_entity_poly.entity_id
_entity_poly.type
_entity_poly.pdbx_seq_one_letter_code
_entity_poly.pdbx_strand_id
1 'polypeptide(L)'
;DNNHVEKILFVGLLPLGQSSFLSGLNNVVPYPMHNLPSSSGRAFFSDSFGLTEMEVASLLEQKKIIDKLDILKRYYNGYQTSTGVRIFNPHSVISYLYNNVINYYWINSSHTTTLVKYLKMCGPDIKELLYNLLYSFYQSQGVDLLQDVELKSHLRYDIIDKNPDINAIYTLLYYSGYLTVVSSTDITMVKLVIPNEEVAYQWKLWIFDIIGMERVKTNGIYESLFKKNIVAFCEQFPSFYMELVSCYDIADAKRCRLYETWYHSFILGALA
;
A
#
# COMPACT_ATOMS: atom_id res chain seq x y z
N ASP A 1 -3.99 36.17 17.30
CA ASP A 1 -5.35 36.27 16.72
C ASP A 1 -5.37 37.24 15.56
N ASN A 2 -5.78 36.76 14.38
CA ASN A 2 -5.93 37.59 13.18
C ASN A 2 -7.43 37.71 12.88
N ASN A 3 -7.99 38.91 13.12
CA ASN A 3 -9.43 39.17 12.98
C ASN A 3 -9.93 39.18 11.53
N HIS A 4 -9.05 39.03 10.54
CA HIS A 4 -9.40 38.95 9.13
C HIS A 4 -9.55 37.52 8.60
N VAL A 5 -9.30 36.50 9.43
CA VAL A 5 -9.34 35.10 9.03
C VAL A 5 -10.49 34.40 9.73
N GLU A 6 -11.54 34.06 8.97
CA GLU A 6 -12.68 33.30 9.48
C GLU A 6 -12.43 31.78 9.46
N LYS A 7 -11.82 31.26 8.38
CA LYS A 7 -11.53 29.83 8.18
C LYS A 7 -10.23 29.64 7.41
N ILE A 8 -9.55 28.52 7.67
CA ILE A 8 -8.37 28.06 6.92
C ILE A 8 -8.61 26.62 6.51
N LEU A 9 -8.44 26.32 5.22
CA LEU A 9 -8.44 24.95 4.71
C LEU A 9 -7.00 24.48 4.54
N PHE A 10 -6.65 23.39 5.22
CA PHE A 10 -5.39 22.69 5.00
C PHE A 10 -5.64 21.45 4.14
N VAL A 11 -4.86 21.32 3.06
CA VAL A 11 -4.86 20.12 2.22
C VAL A 11 -3.48 19.48 2.35
N GLY A 12 -3.47 18.21 2.73
CA GLY A 12 -2.24 17.44 2.94
C GLY A 12 -2.55 15.96 2.98
N LEU A 13 -1.52 15.14 2.81
CA LEU A 13 -1.66 13.68 2.83
C LEU A 13 -1.90 13.15 4.25
N LEU A 14 -1.14 13.66 5.21
CA LEU A 14 -1.14 13.13 6.58
C LEU A 14 -2.03 13.96 7.52
N PRO A 15 -2.67 13.33 8.52
CA PRO A 15 -3.47 14.04 9.51
C PRO A 15 -2.59 15.00 10.32
N LEU A 16 -3.11 16.20 10.57
CA LEU A 16 -2.46 17.17 11.44
C LEU A 16 -2.46 16.65 12.88
N GLY A 17 -1.28 16.51 13.47
CA GLY A 17 -1.14 16.13 14.87
C GLY A 17 -1.55 17.29 15.79
N GLN A 18 -2.22 16.96 16.90
CA GLN A 18 -2.46 17.94 17.97
C GLN A 18 -1.14 18.15 18.71
N SER A 19 -0.50 19.30 18.52
CA SER A 19 0.76 19.61 19.21
C SER A 19 0.45 20.08 20.63
N SER A 20 0.64 19.18 21.61
CA SER A 20 0.78 19.44 23.06
C SER A 20 -0.48 19.74 23.88
N PHE A 21 -0.34 19.62 25.21
CA PHE A 21 -1.32 19.86 26.29
C PHE A 21 -1.80 21.32 26.40
N LEU A 22 -1.23 22.25 25.62
CA LEU A 22 -1.56 23.69 25.65
C LEU A 22 -2.44 24.09 24.44
N SER A 23 -3.00 25.31 24.50
CA SER A 23 -3.95 25.92 23.55
C SER A 23 -3.39 26.21 22.15
N GLY A 24 -2.64 25.28 21.56
CA GLY A 24 -2.26 25.29 20.15
C GLY A 24 -3.45 24.99 19.23
N LEU A 25 -3.19 24.50 18.02
CA LEU A 25 -4.20 24.17 17.00
C LEU A 25 -5.15 23.04 17.50
N ASN A 26 -6.22 23.40 18.21
CA ASN A 26 -7.05 22.47 18.99
C ASN A 26 -8.46 22.22 18.43
N ASN A 27 -8.86 22.94 17.37
CA ASN A 27 -10.19 22.85 16.73
C ASN A 27 -10.11 22.38 15.26
N VAL A 28 -9.21 21.44 14.95
CA VAL A 28 -9.09 20.89 13.60
C VAL A 28 -10.23 19.90 13.34
N VAL A 29 -10.95 20.10 12.24
CA VAL A 29 -11.97 19.14 11.77
C VAL A 29 -11.39 18.37 10.58
N PRO A 30 -11.06 17.07 10.73
CA PRO A 30 -10.51 16.28 9.64
C PRO A 30 -11.62 15.78 8.69
N TYR A 31 -11.32 15.77 7.39
CA TYR A 31 -12.18 15.23 6.34
C TYR A 31 -11.49 14.08 5.56
N PRO A 32 -11.20 12.94 6.19
CA PRO A 32 -10.59 11.81 5.51
C PRO A 32 -11.59 11.10 4.58
N MET A 33 -11.08 10.42 3.56
CA MET A 33 -11.90 9.74 2.55
C MET A 33 -12.79 8.62 3.13
N HIS A 34 -12.41 8.03 4.26
CA HIS A 34 -13.16 6.95 4.93
C HIS A 34 -14.28 7.45 5.86
N ASN A 35 -14.35 8.75 6.18
CA ASN A 35 -15.42 9.25 7.05
C ASN A 35 -16.76 9.24 6.33
N LEU A 36 -17.81 8.74 6.98
CA LEU A 36 -19.17 8.77 6.46
C LEU A 36 -19.72 10.20 6.38
N PRO A 37 -20.63 10.49 5.44
CA PRO A 37 -21.31 11.78 5.36
C PRO A 37 -22.13 12.05 6.64
N SER A 38 -22.05 13.26 7.19
CA SER A 38 -22.81 13.63 8.38
C SER A 38 -24.30 13.92 8.12
N SER A 39 -24.74 14.03 6.86
CA SER A 39 -26.16 14.23 6.46
C SER A 39 -26.38 14.39 4.94
N SER A 40 -25.35 14.78 4.19
CA SER A 40 -25.46 15.17 2.76
C SER A 40 -25.19 14.05 1.75
N GLY A 41 -24.96 12.82 2.20
CA GLY A 41 -24.61 11.69 1.32
C GLY A 41 -23.23 11.78 0.64
N ARG A 42 -22.43 12.82 0.91
CA ARG A 42 -21.05 12.97 0.43
C ARG A 42 -20.07 13.05 1.59
N ALA A 43 -19.00 12.25 1.54
CA ALA A 43 -17.81 12.52 2.33
C ALA A 43 -17.15 13.77 1.77
N PHE A 44 -17.11 14.83 2.57
CA PHE A 44 -16.65 16.15 2.16
C PHE A 44 -15.29 16.06 1.44
N PHE A 45 -15.24 16.53 0.19
CA PHE A 45 -14.06 16.56 -0.69
C PHE A 45 -13.45 15.20 -1.09
N SER A 46 -14.05 14.08 -0.71
CA SER A 46 -13.49 12.74 -0.94
C SER A 46 -13.33 12.35 -2.42
N ASP A 47 -14.17 12.90 -3.29
CA ASP A 47 -14.15 12.73 -4.75
C ASP A 47 -13.45 13.88 -5.48
N SER A 48 -12.96 14.88 -4.74
CA SER A 48 -12.38 16.10 -5.30
C SER A 48 -10.85 16.00 -5.49
N PHE A 49 -10.21 15.00 -4.89
CA PHE A 49 -8.75 14.81 -4.91
C PHE A 49 -8.39 13.51 -5.65
N GLY A 50 -8.56 13.53 -6.97
CA GLY A 50 -8.25 12.42 -7.86
C GLY A 50 -8.99 12.53 -9.18
N LEU A 51 -9.13 11.42 -9.90
CA LEU A 51 -10.02 11.34 -11.07
C LEU A 51 -11.05 10.24 -10.84
N THR A 52 -12.32 10.55 -11.08
CA THR A 52 -13.39 9.56 -11.11
C THR A 52 -13.31 8.71 -12.38
N GLU A 53 -13.95 7.55 -12.34
CA GLU A 53 -14.05 6.69 -13.53
C GLU A 53 -14.68 7.39 -14.73
N MET A 54 -15.69 8.23 -14.50
CA MET A 54 -16.35 8.99 -15.57
C MET A 54 -15.40 10.01 -16.21
N GLU A 55 -14.59 10.70 -15.40
CA GLU A 55 -13.60 11.64 -15.92
C GLU A 55 -12.51 10.92 -16.71
N VAL A 56 -12.00 9.79 -16.23
CA VAL A 56 -11.02 8.97 -16.97
C VAL A 56 -11.61 8.44 -18.27
N ALA A 57 -12.85 7.95 -18.26
CA ALA A 57 -13.53 7.50 -19.47
C ALA A 57 -13.64 8.63 -20.51
N SER A 58 -14.04 9.83 -20.09
CA SER A 58 -14.11 11.00 -20.97
C SER A 58 -12.75 11.38 -21.58
N LEU A 59 -11.67 11.34 -20.77
CA LEU A 59 -10.31 11.59 -21.27
C LEU A 59 -9.87 10.54 -22.31
N LEU A 60 -10.22 9.27 -22.10
CA LEU A 60 -9.90 8.20 -23.04
C LEU A 60 -10.73 8.28 -24.33
N GLU A 61 -11.99 8.67 -24.25
CA GLU A 61 -12.85 8.92 -25.42
C GLU A 61 -12.28 10.03 -26.31
N GLN A 62 -11.84 11.15 -25.72
CA GLN A 62 -11.20 12.24 -26.45
C GLN A 62 -9.92 11.78 -27.17
N LYS A 63 -9.21 10.82 -26.60
CA LYS A 63 -8.01 10.20 -27.20
C LYS A 63 -8.32 9.00 -28.10
N LYS A 64 -9.60 8.60 -28.24
CA LYS A 64 -10.07 7.44 -29.03
C LYS A 64 -9.47 6.11 -28.58
N ILE A 65 -9.26 5.93 -27.27
CA ILE A 65 -8.66 4.73 -26.64
C ILE A 65 -9.49 4.25 -25.44
N ILE A 66 -10.82 4.37 -25.52
CA ILE A 66 -11.74 3.95 -24.45
C ILE A 66 -11.63 2.47 -24.10
N ASP A 67 -11.17 1.63 -25.04
CA ASP A 67 -10.85 0.22 -24.83
C ASP A 67 -9.76 -0.01 -23.77
N LYS A 68 -9.01 1.03 -23.38
CA LYS A 68 -7.97 0.97 -22.33
C LYS A 68 -8.52 1.23 -20.93
N LEU A 69 -9.80 1.54 -20.76
CA LEU A 69 -10.36 1.86 -19.46
C LEU A 69 -10.16 0.73 -18.43
N ASP A 70 -10.39 -0.52 -18.81
CA ASP A 70 -10.27 -1.66 -17.88
C ASP A 70 -8.84 -1.91 -17.42
N ILE A 71 -7.85 -1.74 -18.31
CA ILE A 71 -6.45 -1.88 -17.91
C ILE A 71 -6.01 -0.69 -17.03
N LEU A 72 -6.50 0.52 -17.28
CA LEU A 72 -6.26 1.66 -16.40
C LEU A 72 -6.94 1.48 -15.04
N LYS A 73 -8.14 0.91 -14.98
CA LYS A 73 -8.79 0.56 -13.72
C LYS A 73 -7.93 -0.37 -12.89
N ARG A 74 -7.40 -1.43 -13.50
CA ARG A 74 -6.56 -2.41 -12.82
C ARG A 74 -5.28 -1.80 -12.25
N TYR A 75 -4.64 -0.88 -12.98
CA TYR A 75 -3.34 -0.34 -12.60
C TYR A 75 -3.42 0.92 -11.74
N TYR A 76 -4.41 1.78 -11.96
CA TYR A 76 -4.41 3.15 -11.41
C TYR A 76 -5.66 3.53 -10.62
N ASN A 77 -6.72 2.71 -10.63
CA ASN A 77 -7.92 2.90 -9.82
C ASN A 77 -7.92 1.98 -8.61
N GLY A 78 -8.48 2.43 -7.49
CA GLY A 78 -8.60 1.56 -6.32
C GLY A 78 -8.89 2.28 -5.01
N TYR A 79 -8.66 3.59 -4.95
CA TYR A 79 -8.93 4.36 -3.74
C TYR A 79 -10.43 4.56 -3.60
N GLN A 80 -11.00 4.00 -2.54
CA GLN A 80 -12.44 4.00 -2.31
C GLN A 80 -12.80 5.03 -1.24
N THR A 81 -13.74 5.89 -1.60
CA THR A 81 -14.40 6.81 -0.66
C THR A 81 -15.43 6.06 0.18
N SER A 82 -15.81 6.63 1.33
CA SER A 82 -16.86 6.06 2.18
C SER A 82 -18.23 5.96 1.51
N THR A 83 -18.45 6.67 0.40
CA THR A 83 -19.67 6.58 -0.41
C THR A 83 -19.58 5.51 -1.50
N GLY A 84 -18.44 4.81 -1.62
CA GLY A 84 -18.20 3.77 -2.61
C GLY A 84 -17.65 4.27 -3.95
N VAL A 85 -17.51 5.60 -4.14
CA VAL A 85 -16.85 6.16 -5.33
C VAL A 85 -15.39 5.74 -5.33
N ARG A 86 -14.92 5.21 -6.47
CA ARG A 86 -13.52 4.84 -6.70
C ARG A 86 -12.77 5.92 -7.45
N ILE A 87 -11.56 6.18 -7.00
CA ILE A 87 -10.73 7.30 -7.43
C ILE A 87 -9.42 6.76 -8.01
N PHE A 88 -9.08 7.29 -9.18
CA PHE A 88 -7.81 7.04 -9.87
C PHE A 88 -6.74 8.02 -9.38
N ASN A 89 -5.49 7.55 -9.38
CA ASN A 89 -4.32 8.42 -9.21
C ASN A 89 -4.16 9.35 -10.44
N PRO A 90 -4.24 10.68 -10.29
CA PRO A 90 -4.12 11.60 -11.43
C PRO A 90 -2.77 11.53 -12.13
N HIS A 91 -1.68 11.42 -11.36
CA HIS A 91 -0.33 11.40 -11.92
C HIS A 91 -0.13 10.16 -12.81
N SER A 92 -0.58 9.00 -12.36
CA SER A 92 -0.47 7.75 -13.13
C SER A 92 -1.33 7.78 -14.40
N VAL A 93 -2.56 8.29 -14.32
CA VAL A 93 -3.44 8.45 -15.50
C VAL A 93 -2.84 9.44 -16.50
N ILE A 94 -2.41 10.63 -16.05
CA ILE A 94 -1.80 11.64 -16.94
C ILE A 94 -0.52 11.08 -17.59
N SER A 95 0.31 10.40 -16.82
CA SER A 95 1.55 9.79 -17.33
C SER A 95 1.26 8.70 -18.36
N TYR A 96 0.22 7.89 -18.16
CA TYR A 96 -0.23 6.96 -19.19
C TYR A 96 -0.74 7.69 -20.44
N LEU A 97 -1.58 8.72 -20.30
CA LEU A 97 -2.11 9.48 -21.44
C LEU A 97 -1.02 10.19 -22.25
N TYR A 98 0.11 10.52 -21.61
CA TYR A 98 1.28 11.11 -22.24
C TYR A 98 2.18 10.06 -22.93
N ASN A 99 2.53 8.99 -22.23
CA ASN A 99 3.49 7.99 -22.71
C ASN A 99 2.86 6.85 -23.52
N ASN A 100 1.55 6.64 -23.38
CA ASN A 100 0.78 5.51 -23.94
C ASN A 100 1.34 4.12 -23.55
N VAL A 101 1.88 4.01 -22.34
CA VAL A 101 2.48 2.78 -21.80
C VAL A 101 2.02 2.58 -20.37
N ILE A 102 1.60 1.37 -20.01
CA ILE A 102 1.36 1.01 -18.60
C ILE A 102 2.70 0.90 -17.88
N ASN A 103 2.86 1.69 -16.83
CA ASN A 103 4.04 1.68 -15.97
C ASN A 103 3.68 2.06 -14.53
N TYR A 104 4.66 1.99 -13.63
CA TYR A 104 4.54 2.36 -12.23
C TYR A 104 4.98 3.81 -12.01
N TYR A 105 4.13 4.76 -12.40
CA TYR A 105 4.39 6.20 -12.39
C TYR A 105 4.33 6.83 -10.99
N TRP A 106 3.45 6.34 -10.11
CA TRP A 106 3.33 6.88 -8.75
C TRP A 106 4.52 6.54 -7.86
N ILE A 107 5.18 5.42 -8.14
CA ILE A 107 6.29 4.93 -7.32
C ILE A 107 7.53 5.80 -7.56
N ASN A 108 7.87 6.65 -6.60
CA ASN A 108 9.14 7.35 -6.59
C ASN A 108 10.02 6.91 -5.41
N SER A 109 11.25 6.53 -5.74
CA SER A 109 12.16 5.72 -4.91
C SER A 109 12.68 6.38 -3.62
N SER A 110 12.54 7.71 -3.46
CA SER A 110 13.16 8.44 -2.35
C SER A 110 12.32 8.51 -1.08
N HIS A 111 10.99 8.43 -1.16
CA HIS A 111 10.09 8.55 0.00
C HIS A 111 9.77 7.21 0.67
N THR A 112 10.05 6.09 0.00
CA THR A 112 9.76 4.73 0.48
C THR A 112 10.73 4.25 1.56
N THR A 113 11.92 4.86 1.70
CA THR A 113 12.96 4.39 2.63
C THR A 113 12.55 4.51 4.10
N THR A 114 11.84 5.57 4.47
CA THR A 114 11.41 5.81 5.86
C THR A 114 10.31 4.85 6.29
N LEU A 115 9.32 4.61 5.42
CA LEU A 115 8.27 3.62 5.66
C LEU A 115 8.85 2.21 5.80
N VAL A 116 9.77 1.82 4.92
CA VAL A 116 10.45 0.54 5.02
C VAL A 116 11.28 0.42 6.29
N LYS A 117 11.94 1.50 6.73
CA LYS A 117 12.64 1.53 8.01
C LYS A 117 11.66 1.27 9.17
N TYR A 118 10.50 1.91 9.19
CA TYR A 118 9.50 1.66 10.23
C TYR A 118 8.99 0.23 10.19
N LEU A 119 8.69 -0.31 9.00
CA LEU A 119 8.28 -1.70 8.83
C LEU A 119 9.35 -2.68 9.34
N LYS A 120 10.64 -2.39 9.14
CA LYS A 120 11.76 -3.19 9.66
C LYS A 120 11.95 -3.08 11.17
N MET A 121 11.54 -1.97 11.78
CA MET A 121 11.61 -1.77 13.24
C MET A 121 10.50 -2.50 13.99
N CYS A 122 9.38 -2.77 13.32
CA CYS A 122 8.29 -3.52 13.89
C CYS A 122 8.62 -5.02 14.01
N GLY A 123 8.01 -5.68 14.99
CA GLY A 123 8.25 -7.08 15.32
C GLY A 123 7.81 -8.08 14.24
N PRO A 124 7.93 -9.39 14.51
CA PRO A 124 7.59 -10.46 13.56
C PRO A 124 6.17 -10.35 13.00
N ASP A 125 5.22 -9.81 13.77
CA ASP A 125 3.83 -9.57 13.38
C ASP A 125 3.68 -8.74 12.10
N ILE A 126 4.64 -7.85 11.79
CA ILE A 126 4.58 -7.04 10.57
C ILE A 126 4.95 -7.83 9.31
N LYS A 127 5.79 -8.88 9.42
CA LYS A 127 6.06 -9.72 8.26
C LYS A 127 4.80 -10.46 7.82
N GLU A 128 4.14 -11.10 8.77
CA GLU A 128 2.86 -11.78 8.55
C GLU A 128 1.80 -10.81 8.00
N LEU A 129 1.76 -9.59 8.54
CA LEU A 129 0.89 -8.55 8.02
C LEU A 129 1.15 -8.21 6.55
N LEU A 130 2.41 -7.93 6.19
CA LEU A 130 2.74 -7.58 4.81
C LEU A 130 2.37 -8.71 3.84
N TYR A 131 2.53 -9.95 4.28
CA TYR A 131 2.13 -11.13 3.53
C TYR A 131 0.62 -11.22 3.36
N ASN A 132 -0.15 -11.07 4.44
CA ASN A 132 -1.61 -11.18 4.41
C ASN A 132 -2.24 -10.12 3.50
N LEU A 133 -1.74 -8.89 3.51
CA LEU A 133 -2.21 -7.82 2.62
C LEU A 133 -1.90 -8.12 1.15
N LEU A 134 -0.68 -8.51 0.82
CA LEU A 134 -0.32 -8.85 -0.57
C LEU A 134 -1.07 -10.09 -1.06
N TYR A 135 -1.22 -11.09 -0.19
CA TYR A 135 -1.97 -12.31 -0.49
C TYR A 135 -3.45 -12.02 -0.75
N SER A 136 -4.08 -11.21 0.11
CA SER A 136 -5.48 -10.79 -0.07
C SER A 136 -5.71 -10.01 -1.37
N PHE A 137 -4.69 -9.30 -1.88
CA PHE A 137 -4.80 -8.55 -3.12
C PHE A 137 -4.85 -9.47 -4.34
N TYR A 138 -4.07 -10.55 -4.35
CA TYR A 138 -4.02 -11.48 -5.49
C TYR A 138 -5.07 -12.60 -5.44
N GLN A 139 -5.67 -12.86 -4.27
CA GLN A 139 -6.72 -13.87 -4.09
C GLN A 139 -8.12 -13.22 -3.97
N SER A 140 -9.06 -13.65 -4.81
CA SER A 140 -10.45 -13.15 -4.83
C SER A 140 -11.31 -13.51 -3.60
N GLN A 141 -10.74 -14.12 -2.55
CA GLN A 141 -11.44 -14.51 -1.31
C GLN A 141 -10.92 -13.82 -0.03
N GLY A 142 -9.97 -12.87 -0.13
CA GLY A 142 -9.15 -12.46 1.01
C GLY A 142 -9.72 -11.45 2.01
N VAL A 143 -10.99 -11.03 1.96
CA VAL A 143 -11.52 -10.00 2.89
C VAL A 143 -11.62 -10.51 4.33
N ASP A 144 -11.78 -11.83 4.51
CA ASP A 144 -11.85 -12.47 5.83
C ASP A 144 -10.48 -12.61 6.50
N LEU A 145 -9.39 -12.50 5.73
CA LEU A 145 -8.01 -12.47 6.25
C LEU A 145 -7.57 -11.08 6.71
N LEU A 146 -8.37 -10.04 6.38
CA LEU A 146 -8.08 -8.67 6.77
C LEU A 146 -8.49 -8.45 8.22
N GLN A 147 -7.51 -8.02 9.02
CA GLN A 147 -7.75 -7.58 10.38
C GLN A 147 -8.45 -6.21 10.37
N ASP A 148 -9.34 -6.01 11.35
CA ASP A 148 -9.90 -4.69 11.60
C ASP A 148 -8.82 -3.78 12.20
N VAL A 149 -8.65 -2.61 11.60
CA VAL A 149 -7.61 -1.65 11.97
C VAL A 149 -8.24 -0.37 12.45
N GLU A 150 -7.74 0.16 13.57
CA GLU A 150 -8.11 1.48 14.05
C GLU A 150 -7.26 2.54 13.33
N LEU A 151 -7.88 3.33 12.45
CA LEU A 151 -7.21 4.50 11.87
C LEU A 151 -7.15 5.63 12.90
N LYS A 152 -5.94 6.05 13.24
CA LYS A 152 -5.74 7.10 14.24
C LYS A 152 -6.08 8.47 13.64
N SER A 153 -6.91 9.23 14.33
CA SER A 153 -7.23 10.62 13.97
C SER A 153 -6.03 11.55 14.04
N HIS A 154 -5.03 11.21 14.87
CA HIS A 154 -3.81 11.98 15.05
C HIS A 154 -2.61 11.05 15.17
N LEU A 155 -1.48 11.44 14.58
CA LEU A 155 -0.21 10.72 14.66
C LEU A 155 0.83 11.50 15.45
N ARG A 156 1.54 10.80 16.34
CA ARG A 156 2.68 11.30 17.09
C ARG A 156 3.98 10.77 16.49
N TYR A 157 4.51 11.49 15.51
CA TYR A 157 5.72 11.11 14.77
C TYR A 157 6.94 10.91 15.69
N ASP A 158 7.03 11.69 16.78
CA ASP A 158 8.08 11.58 17.79
C ASP A 158 8.08 10.24 18.54
N ILE A 159 6.93 9.56 18.60
CA ILE A 159 6.80 8.20 19.16
C ILE A 159 7.11 7.15 18.09
N ILE A 160 6.60 7.33 16.87
CA ILE A 160 6.75 6.36 15.76
C ILE A 160 8.22 6.09 15.47
N ASP A 161 9.07 7.12 15.53
CA ASP A 161 10.52 7.00 15.34
C ASP A 161 11.23 6.12 16.40
N LYS A 162 10.61 5.91 17.56
CA LYS A 162 11.21 5.18 18.69
C LYS A 162 10.57 3.81 18.91
N ASN A 163 9.24 3.75 18.88
CA ASN A 163 8.48 2.52 19.07
C ASN A 163 7.16 2.61 18.27
N PRO A 164 7.17 2.16 17.00
CA PRO A 164 6.00 2.25 16.13
C PRO A 164 4.88 1.31 16.57
N ASP A 165 3.73 1.87 16.95
CA ASP A 165 2.46 1.15 17.11
C ASP A 165 1.94 0.68 15.74
N ILE A 166 1.43 -0.55 15.67
CA ILE A 166 0.94 -1.16 14.42
C ILE A 166 -0.19 -0.33 13.79
N ASN A 167 -1.12 0.18 14.60
CA ASN A 167 -2.20 1.05 14.12
C ASN A 167 -1.66 2.38 13.58
N ALA A 168 -0.56 2.90 14.13
CA ALA A 168 0.09 4.09 13.59
C ALA A 168 0.75 3.80 12.23
N ILE A 169 1.34 2.62 12.04
CA ILE A 169 1.90 2.18 10.74
C ILE A 169 0.80 2.03 9.69
N TYR A 170 -0.32 1.38 10.02
CA TYR A 170 -1.45 1.30 9.10
C TYR A 170 -2.00 2.67 8.74
N THR A 171 -2.13 3.56 9.72
CA THR A 171 -2.58 4.93 9.49
C THR A 171 -1.62 5.65 8.52
N LEU A 172 -0.30 5.51 8.70
CA LEU A 172 0.68 6.06 7.77
C LEU A 172 0.55 5.45 6.36
N LEU A 173 0.41 4.12 6.25
CA LEU A 173 0.27 3.43 4.96
C LEU A 173 -1.01 3.86 4.22
N TYR A 174 -2.12 4.01 4.93
CA TYR A 174 -3.39 4.50 4.39
C TYR A 174 -3.28 5.93 3.87
N TYR A 175 -2.86 6.88 4.72
CA TYR A 175 -2.76 8.29 4.33
C TYR A 175 -1.66 8.57 3.29
N SER A 176 -0.63 7.72 3.24
CA SER A 176 0.40 7.79 2.20
C SER A 176 -0.03 7.14 0.88
N GLY A 177 -1.23 6.56 0.80
CA GLY A 177 -1.77 5.98 -0.44
C GLY A 177 -1.32 4.55 -0.75
N TYR A 178 -0.67 3.85 0.19
CA TYR A 178 -0.28 2.44 0.04
C TYR A 178 -1.41 1.46 0.37
N LEU A 179 -2.43 1.92 1.09
CA LEU A 179 -3.63 1.16 1.43
C LEU A 179 -4.88 2.01 1.19
N THR A 180 -6.00 1.33 0.96
CA THR A 180 -7.35 1.90 0.84
C THR A 180 -8.33 1.12 1.72
N VAL A 181 -9.45 1.74 2.09
CA VAL A 181 -10.54 1.06 2.83
C VAL A 181 -11.45 0.33 1.84
N VAL A 182 -11.87 -0.89 2.18
CA VAL A 182 -12.87 -1.67 1.40
C VAL A 182 -14.24 -1.63 2.06
N SER A 183 -14.26 -1.76 3.39
CA SER A 183 -15.46 -1.76 4.21
C SER A 183 -15.16 -1.17 5.57
N SER A 184 -16.06 -0.32 6.06
CA SER A 184 -16.11 0.10 7.46
C SER A 184 -17.10 -0.78 8.20
N THR A 185 -16.64 -1.50 9.22
CA THR A 185 -17.52 -2.20 10.16
C THR A 185 -18.11 -1.23 11.19
N ASP A 186 -17.35 -0.19 11.56
CA ASP A 186 -17.72 0.91 12.47
C ASP A 186 -17.06 2.25 12.06
N ILE A 187 -17.27 3.33 12.83
CA ILE A 187 -16.68 4.66 12.58
C ILE A 187 -15.14 4.65 12.67
N THR A 188 -14.54 3.77 13.49
CA THR A 188 -13.10 3.77 13.78
C THR A 188 -12.36 2.56 13.24
N MET A 189 -13.04 1.43 13.07
CA MET A 189 -12.46 0.17 12.63
C MET A 189 -12.73 -0.06 11.14
N VAL A 190 -11.66 -0.25 10.38
CA VAL A 190 -11.72 -0.41 8.93
C VAL A 190 -10.91 -1.61 8.48
N LYS A 191 -11.33 -2.20 7.35
CA LYS A 191 -10.52 -3.18 6.63
C LYS A 191 -9.76 -2.50 5.51
N LEU A 192 -8.44 -2.68 5.53
CA LEU A 192 -7.51 -2.06 4.58
C LEU A 192 -7.03 -3.07 3.55
N VAL A 193 -6.89 -2.62 2.29
CA VAL A 193 -6.31 -3.41 1.19
C VAL A 193 -5.35 -2.60 0.36
N ILE A 194 -4.56 -3.28 -0.45
CA ILE A 194 -3.76 -2.65 -1.50
C ILE A 194 -4.72 -2.16 -2.63
N PRO A 195 -4.63 -0.90 -3.07
CA PRO A 195 -5.63 -0.33 -3.98
C PRO A 195 -5.56 -0.88 -5.40
N ASN A 196 -4.37 -1.09 -5.96
CA ASN A 196 -4.17 -1.43 -7.37
C ASN A 196 -2.83 -2.10 -7.66
N GLU A 197 -2.62 -2.55 -8.90
CA GLU A 197 -1.38 -3.24 -9.31
C GLU A 197 -0.13 -2.36 -9.21
N GLU A 198 -0.26 -1.05 -9.43
CA GLU A 198 0.85 -0.12 -9.29
C GLU A 198 1.37 -0.10 -7.85
N VAL A 199 0.48 0.06 -6.89
CA VAL A 199 0.84 0.02 -5.48
C VAL A 199 1.32 -1.38 -5.07
N ALA A 200 0.64 -2.45 -5.53
CA ALA A 200 1.04 -3.83 -5.24
C ALA A 200 2.48 -4.14 -5.67
N TYR A 201 2.95 -3.54 -6.76
CA TYR A 201 4.35 -3.66 -7.17
C TYR A 201 5.31 -3.10 -6.12
N GLN A 202 5.00 -1.94 -5.52
CA GLN A 202 5.83 -1.38 -4.44
C GLN A 202 5.85 -2.28 -3.19
N TRP A 203 4.71 -2.91 -2.87
CA TRP A 203 4.63 -3.89 -1.78
C TRP A 203 5.58 -5.08 -2.00
N LYS A 204 5.63 -5.61 -3.23
CA LYS A 204 6.61 -6.66 -3.60
C LYS A 204 8.05 -6.20 -3.36
N LEU A 205 8.38 -4.97 -3.77
CA LEU A 205 9.73 -4.42 -3.56
C LEU A 205 10.09 -4.29 -2.08
N TRP A 206 9.15 -3.87 -1.23
CA TRP A 206 9.36 -3.78 0.21
C TRP A 206 9.57 -5.15 0.86
N ILE A 207 8.77 -6.13 0.46
CA ILE A 207 8.93 -7.51 0.94
C ILE A 207 10.34 -8.02 0.61
N PHE A 208 10.83 -7.83 -0.62
CA PHE A 208 12.20 -8.22 -0.98
C PHE A 208 13.27 -7.53 -0.12
N ASP A 209 13.12 -6.23 0.16
CA ASP A 209 14.07 -5.48 0.98
C ASP A 209 14.01 -5.87 2.48
N ILE A 210 12.83 -6.19 3.01
CA ILE A 210 12.65 -6.62 4.41
C ILE A 210 13.21 -8.03 4.62
N ILE A 211 13.00 -8.91 3.64
CA ILE A 211 13.52 -10.27 3.58
C ILE A 211 15.06 -10.25 3.36
N GLY A 212 15.63 -9.16 2.85
CA GLY A 212 17.08 -9.02 2.67
C GLY A 212 17.64 -9.82 1.50
N MET A 213 16.84 -10.05 0.46
CA MET A 213 17.26 -10.77 -0.74
C MET A 213 17.88 -9.84 -1.79
N GLU A 214 19.05 -10.22 -2.30
CA GLU A 214 19.64 -9.58 -3.48
C GLU A 214 18.83 -9.91 -4.74
N ARG A 215 18.26 -8.88 -5.38
CA ARG A 215 17.42 -8.99 -6.61
C ARG A 215 18.07 -9.79 -7.75
N VAL A 216 19.40 -9.81 -7.80
CA VAL A 216 20.15 -10.36 -8.94
C VAL A 216 20.19 -11.89 -8.93
N LYS A 217 20.13 -12.54 -7.76
CA LYS A 217 20.20 -14.01 -7.66
C LYS A 217 18.85 -14.72 -7.80
N THR A 218 17.77 -13.96 -7.77
CA THR A 218 16.42 -14.47 -7.48
C THR A 218 15.45 -14.33 -8.66
N ASN A 219 15.63 -13.34 -9.53
CA ASN A 219 14.64 -12.95 -10.54
C ASN A 219 14.07 -14.10 -11.41
N GLY A 220 14.86 -15.08 -11.85
CA GLY A 220 14.39 -16.16 -12.73
C GLY A 220 13.28 -17.03 -12.12
N ILE A 221 13.45 -17.40 -10.84
CA ILE A 221 12.50 -18.25 -10.11
C ILE A 221 11.24 -17.46 -9.74
N TYR A 222 11.39 -16.23 -9.26
CA TYR A 222 10.24 -15.41 -8.88
C TYR A 222 9.44 -14.93 -10.09
N GLU A 223 10.09 -14.54 -11.19
CA GLU A 223 9.36 -14.24 -12.42
C GLU A 223 8.58 -15.46 -12.90
N SER A 224 9.16 -16.66 -12.77
CA SER A 224 8.47 -17.90 -13.14
C SER A 224 7.23 -18.13 -12.27
N LEU A 225 7.32 -17.90 -10.95
CA LEU A 225 6.18 -17.98 -10.04
C LEU A 225 5.12 -16.91 -10.34
N PHE A 226 5.50 -15.63 -10.44
CA PHE A 226 4.57 -14.53 -10.72
C PHE A 226 3.91 -14.63 -12.09
N LYS A 227 4.59 -15.21 -13.10
CA LYS A 227 4.03 -15.48 -14.43
C LYS A 227 3.27 -16.81 -14.50
N LYS A 228 3.16 -17.55 -13.38
CA LYS A 228 2.55 -18.89 -13.30
C LYS A 228 3.22 -19.92 -14.23
N ASN A 229 4.48 -19.71 -14.55
CA ASN A 229 5.30 -20.63 -15.33
C ASN A 229 5.89 -21.70 -14.40
N ILE A 230 5.06 -22.69 -14.06
CA ILE A 230 5.40 -23.79 -13.16
C ILE A 230 6.57 -24.62 -13.70
N VAL A 231 6.68 -24.78 -15.03
CA VAL A 231 7.75 -25.57 -15.66
C VAL A 231 9.11 -24.94 -15.38
N ALA A 232 9.25 -23.65 -15.70
CA ALA A 232 10.49 -22.92 -15.44
C ALA A 232 10.82 -22.85 -13.94
N PHE A 233 9.79 -22.76 -13.08
CA PHE A 233 9.97 -22.83 -11.64
C PHE A 233 10.52 -24.19 -11.20
N CYS A 234 9.91 -25.30 -11.61
CA CYS A 234 10.34 -26.66 -11.25
C CYS A 234 11.75 -27.00 -11.75
N GLU A 235 12.20 -26.40 -12.85
CA GLU A 235 13.57 -26.57 -13.36
C GLU A 235 14.60 -25.78 -12.53
N GLN A 236 14.26 -24.57 -12.11
CA GLN A 236 15.19 -23.67 -11.42
C GLN A 236 15.17 -23.83 -9.88
N PHE A 237 14.04 -24.25 -9.31
CA PHE A 237 13.85 -24.33 -7.86
C PHE A 237 14.77 -25.35 -7.17
N PRO A 238 15.00 -26.58 -7.68
CA PRO A 238 15.85 -27.55 -6.99
C PRO A 238 17.30 -27.10 -6.87
N SER A 239 17.88 -26.55 -7.93
CA SER A 239 19.28 -26.06 -7.91
C SER A 239 19.44 -24.89 -6.93
N PHE A 240 18.47 -23.98 -6.94
CA PHE A 240 18.42 -22.87 -6.01
C PHE A 240 18.19 -23.30 -4.56
N TYR A 241 17.22 -24.16 -4.29
CA TYR A 241 16.97 -24.72 -2.95
C TYR A 241 18.22 -25.42 -2.39
N MET A 242 18.95 -26.17 -3.23
CA MET A 242 20.20 -26.81 -2.83
C MET A 242 21.33 -25.82 -2.52
N GLU A 243 21.40 -24.67 -3.22
CA GLU A 243 22.34 -23.59 -2.89
C GLU A 243 22.02 -22.96 -1.52
N LEU A 244 20.74 -22.90 -1.17
CA LEU A 244 20.25 -22.26 0.05
C LEU A 244 20.27 -23.15 1.30
N VAL A 245 20.10 -24.46 1.10
CA VAL A 245 20.09 -25.47 2.17
C VAL A 245 21.46 -26.13 2.34
N SER A 246 22.52 -25.54 1.75
CA SER A 246 23.90 -26.02 1.95
C SER A 246 24.20 -26.23 3.44
N CYS A 247 24.29 -27.50 3.82
CA CYS A 247 24.42 -28.00 5.18
C CYS A 247 25.85 -27.88 5.74
N TYR A 248 26.73 -27.16 5.04
CA TYR A 248 28.14 -26.99 5.42
C TYR A 248 28.43 -25.70 6.19
N ASP A 249 27.47 -24.77 6.30
CA ASP A 249 27.64 -23.55 7.10
C ASP A 249 27.20 -23.79 8.55
N ILE A 250 28.04 -24.46 9.33
CA ILE A 250 27.87 -24.52 10.78
C ILE A 250 28.13 -23.12 11.35
N ALA A 251 27.04 -22.53 11.87
CA ALA A 251 27.02 -21.45 12.85
C ALA A 251 27.81 -20.18 12.49
N ASP A 252 27.29 -19.39 11.55
CA ASP A 252 27.43 -17.94 11.65
C ASP A 252 26.06 -17.37 12.03
N ALA A 253 25.96 -16.72 13.19
CA ALA A 253 24.70 -16.24 13.77
C ALA A 253 23.93 -15.24 12.87
N LYS A 254 24.59 -14.74 11.80
CA LYS A 254 23.99 -13.94 10.74
C LYS A 254 23.22 -14.76 9.69
N ARG A 255 23.61 -16.01 9.40
CA ARG A 255 22.99 -16.84 8.34
C ARG A 255 21.78 -17.65 8.81
N CYS A 256 21.65 -17.96 10.10
CA CYS A 256 20.48 -18.68 10.62
C CYS A 256 19.14 -17.95 10.39
N ARG A 257 19.14 -16.62 10.18
CA ARG A 257 17.92 -15.84 9.86
C ARG A 257 17.44 -16.02 8.41
N LEU A 258 18.25 -16.57 7.52
CA LEU A 258 17.91 -16.72 6.10
C LEU A 258 17.02 -17.95 5.85
N TYR A 259 17.05 -18.99 6.67
CA TYR A 259 16.27 -20.22 6.44
C TYR A 259 14.74 -19.98 6.44
N GLU A 260 14.24 -19.22 7.41
CA GLU A 260 12.82 -18.86 7.52
C GLU A 260 12.39 -17.87 6.42
N THR A 261 13.31 -16.98 6.06
CA THR A 261 13.18 -16.01 4.98
C THR A 261 12.94 -16.69 3.60
N TRP A 262 13.56 -17.86 3.37
CA TRP A 262 13.32 -18.69 2.18
C TRP A 262 12.00 -19.43 2.20
N TYR A 263 11.59 -19.95 3.36
CA TYR A 263 10.27 -20.56 3.53
C TYR A 263 9.15 -19.57 3.20
N HIS A 264 9.20 -18.36 3.77
CA HIS A 264 8.22 -17.32 3.44
C HIS A 264 8.23 -16.95 1.96
N SER A 265 9.40 -16.95 1.32
CA SER A 265 9.53 -16.63 -0.09
C SER A 265 8.99 -17.72 -1.02
N PHE A 266 9.14 -18.98 -0.65
CA PHE A 266 8.51 -20.10 -1.35
C PHE A 266 6.99 -20.02 -1.25
N ILE A 267 6.46 -19.75 -0.05
CA ILE A 267 5.02 -19.56 0.17
C ILE A 267 4.50 -18.38 -0.66
N LEU A 268 5.19 -17.24 -0.69
CA LEU A 268 4.84 -16.09 -1.54
C LEU A 268 4.76 -16.44 -3.04
N GLY A 269 5.67 -17.29 -3.50
CA GLY A 269 5.68 -17.79 -4.87
C GLY A 269 4.53 -18.72 -5.18
N ALA A 270 4.30 -19.72 -4.32
CA ALA A 270 3.27 -20.74 -4.51
C ALA A 270 1.84 -20.20 -4.39
N LEU A 271 1.67 -19.06 -3.72
CA LEU A 271 0.38 -18.42 -3.47
C LEU A 271 -0.04 -17.39 -4.54
N ALA A 272 0.83 -17.05 -5.50
CA ALA A 272 0.58 -16.08 -6.59
C ALA A 272 -0.01 -16.74 -7.86
#